data_AF-A0A956ML57-F1
#
_entry.id   AF-A0A956ML57-F1
#
_cell.length_a   1.000
_cell.length_b   1.000
_cell.length_c   1.000
_cell.angle_alpha   90.00
_cell.angle_beta   90.00
_cell.angle_gamma   90.00
#
_symmetry.space_group_name_H-M   'P 1'
#
loop_
_entity.id
_entity.type
_entity.pdbx_description
1 polymer ?
#
loop_
_entity_poly.entity_id
_entity_poly.type
_entity_poly.pdbx_seq_one_letter_code
_entity_poly.pdbx_strand_id
1 'polypeptide(L)' 'MRTVETDAGRTVVEPLASGLVHPWGMALLPDGRLLVTERAGRLRVWSADAGLSEPVPGIPEVWANGQGGLLDVAL' A
#
# COMPACT_ATOMS: atom_id res chain seq x y z
N MET A 1 3.82 17.72 1.49
CA MET A 1 3.40 17.94 0.10
C MET A 1 4.56 18.49 -0.72
N ARG A 2 4.76 18.01 -1.94
CA ARG A 2 5.75 18.56 -2.90
C ARG A 2 5.13 18.70 -4.28
N THR A 3 5.57 19.70 -5.02
CA THR A 3 5.18 19.87 -6.42
C THR A 3 6.07 19.01 -7.32
N VAL A 4 5.47 18.30 -8.27
CA VAL A 4 6.15 17.44 -9.26
C VAL A 4 5.69 17.85 -10.66
N GLU A 5 6.64 17.99 -11.58
CA GLU A 5 6.34 18.16 -13.00
C GLU A 5 6.15 16.80 -13.65
N THR A 6 5.10 16.66 -14.46
CA THR A 6 4.79 15.47 -15.24
C THR A 6 4.50 15.86 -16.68
N ASP A 7 4.47 14.90 -17.60
CA ASP A 7 4.07 15.17 -19.00
C ASP A 7 2.64 15.73 -19.12
N ALA A 8 1.79 15.48 -18.11
CA ALA A 8 0.44 16.01 -18.00
C ALA A 8 0.37 17.38 -17.29
N GLY A 9 1.52 17.96 -16.92
CA GLY A 9 1.64 19.22 -16.20
C GLY A 9 1.99 19.06 -14.73
N ARG A 10 1.84 20.17 -14.00
CA ARG A 10 2.26 20.31 -12.61
C ARG A 10 1.23 19.72 -11.65
N THR A 11 1.68 18.86 -10.74
CA THR A 11 0.83 18.28 -9.69
C THR A 11 1.46 18.37 -8.31
N VAL A 12 0.64 18.27 -7.27
CA VAL A 12 1.09 18.22 -5.86
C VAL A 12 0.94 16.79 -5.36
N VAL A 13 2.01 16.26 -4.79
CA VAL A 13 2.05 14.90 -4.24
C VAL A 13 2.29 14.96 -2.73
N GLU A 14 1.57 14.14 -2.00
CA GLU A 14 1.73 13.94 -0.56
C GLU A 14 2.07 12.48 -0.26
N PRO A 15 3.18 12.20 0.45
CA PRO A 15 3.42 10.85 0.97
C PRO A 15 2.40 10.52 2.05
N LEU A 16 1.58 9.50 1.83
CA LEU A 16 0.61 9.02 2.82
C LEU A 16 1.26 8.12 3.87
N ALA A 17 2.23 7.30 3.47
CA ALA A 17 2.91 6.35 4.33
C ALA A 17 4.38 6.17 3.92
N SER A 18 5.20 5.74 4.87
CA SER A 18 6.59 5.32 4.67
C SER A 18 6.83 3.98 5.39
N GLY A 19 8.01 3.37 5.18
CA GLY A 19 8.36 2.09 5.83
C GLY A 19 7.67 0.84 5.24
N LEU A 20 6.97 0.98 4.12
CA LEU A 20 6.49 -0.14 3.32
C LEU A 20 7.69 -0.86 2.65
N VAL A 21 7.61 -2.18 2.59
CA VAL A 21 8.65 -3.07 2.07
C VAL A 21 8.09 -3.78 0.85
N HIS A 22 8.48 -3.31 -0.34
CA HIS A 22 7.97 -3.80 -1.62
C HIS A 22 6.42 -3.77 -1.68
N PRO A 23 5.79 -2.59 -1.54
CA PRO A 23 4.34 -2.47 -1.73
C PRO A 23 3.96 -2.91 -3.15
N TRP A 24 2.84 -3.62 -3.29
CA TRP A 24 2.42 -4.25 -4.54
C TRP A 24 1.03 -3.79 -4.99
N GLY A 25 -0.01 -4.16 -4.23
CA GLY A 25 -1.41 -3.87 -4.53
C GLY A 25 -2.01 -2.88 -3.54
N MET A 26 -3.09 -2.24 -3.97
CA MET A 26 -3.84 -1.28 -3.14
C MET A 26 -5.34 -1.33 -3.45
N ALA A 27 -6.18 -1.31 -2.41
CA ALA A 27 -7.62 -1.20 -2.55
C ALA A 27 -8.20 -0.20 -1.55
N LEU A 28 -9.03 0.72 -2.03
CA LEU A 28 -9.77 1.67 -1.20
C LEU A 28 -10.99 0.99 -0.59
N LEU A 29 -11.11 1.04 0.74
CA LEU A 29 -12.29 0.58 1.46
C LEU A 29 -13.41 1.65 1.39
N PRO A 30 -14.69 1.26 1.52
CA PRO A 30 -15.81 2.20 1.48
C PRO A 30 -15.79 3.30 2.55
N ASP A 31 -15.06 3.06 3.65
CA ASP A 31 -14.89 4.02 4.76
C ASP A 31 -13.67 4.94 4.58
N GLY A 32 -13.02 4.91 3.41
CA GLY A 32 -11.88 5.77 3.07
C GLY A 32 -10.53 5.26 3.55
N ARG A 33 -10.46 4.10 4.22
CA ARG A 33 -9.19 3.43 4.51
C ARG A 33 -8.59 2.82 3.24
N LEU A 34 -7.28 2.61 3.25
CA LEU A 34 -6.53 2.00 2.15
C LEU A 34 -5.91 0.68 2.60
N LEU A 35 -6.23 -0.41 1.92
CA LEU A 35 -5.47 -1.65 2.01
C LEU A 35 -4.20 -1.52 1.16
N VAL A 36 -3.07 -1.98 1.68
CA VAL A 36 -1.80 -2.06 0.95
C VAL A 36 -1.20 -3.44 1.17
N THR A 37 -0.93 -4.17 0.09
CA THR A 37 -0.17 -5.44 0.18
C THR A 37 1.32 -5.17 0.00
N GLU A 38 2.14 -5.88 0.78
CA GLU A 38 3.59 -5.93 0.66
C GLU A 38 3.96 -7.33 0.14
N ARG A 39 4.78 -7.39 -0.91
CA ARG A 39 5.11 -8.64 -1.64
C ARG A 39 5.54 -9.79 -0.72
N ALA A 40 6.19 -9.46 0.39
CA ALA A 40 6.68 -10.41 1.39
C ALA A 40 5.59 -11.12 2.22
N GLY A 41 4.30 -10.91 1.94
CA GLY A 41 3.21 -11.57 2.66
C GLY A 41 2.60 -10.73 3.77
N ARG A 42 2.65 -9.40 3.68
CA ARG A 42 2.04 -8.52 4.69
C ARG A 42 0.91 -7.70 4.07
N LEU A 43 -0.22 -7.64 4.76
CA LEU A 43 -1.29 -6.69 4.48
C LEU A 43 -1.21 -5.56 5.50
N ARG A 44 -1.33 -4.32 5.05
CA ARG A 44 -1.33 -3.11 5.88
C ARG A 44 -2.62 -2.35 5.65
N VAL A 45 -3.06 -1.62 6.66
CA VAL A 45 -4.17 -0.67 6.55
C VAL A 45 -3.61 0.72 6.79
N TRP A 46 -3.87 1.63 5.86
CA TRP A 46 -3.63 3.05 6.06
C TRP A 46 -4.95 3.79 6.28
N SER A 47 -4.91 4.81 7.12
CA SER A 47 -6.02 5.71 7.39
C SER A 47 -5.51 7.13 7.64
N ALA A 48 -6.33 8.14 7.38
CA ALA A 48 -5.94 9.53 7.57
C ALA A 48 -5.76 9.91 9.05
N ASP A 49 -6.44 9.22 9.96
CA ASP A 49 -6.44 9.47 11.40
C ASP A 49 -5.32 8.71 12.13
N ALA A 50 -5.01 7.47 11.73
CA ALA A 50 -4.02 6.63 12.41
C ALA A 50 -2.74 6.36 11.60
N GLY A 51 -2.68 6.77 10.32
CA GLY A 51 -1.56 6.47 9.44
C GLY A 51 -1.49 4.98 9.09
N LEU A 52 -0.28 4.47 8.87
CA LEU A 52 -0.04 3.07 8.47
C LEU A 52 -0.03 2.14 9.70
N SER A 53 -0.88 1.12 9.69
CA SER A 53 -0.97 0.11 10.74
C SER A 53 0.27 -0.79 10.81
N GLU A 54 0.42 -1.57 11.87
CA GLU A 54 1.22 -2.81 11.83
C GLU A 54 0.64 -3.83 10.83
N PRO A 55 1.39 -4.88 10.43
CA PRO A 55 0.86 -5.95 9.60
C PRO A 55 -0.41 -6.56 10.18
N VAL A 56 -1.44 -6.70 9.35
CA VAL A 56 -2.68 -7.39 9.70
C VAL A 56 -2.35 -8.85 9.99
N PRO A 57 -2.77 -9.40 11.14
CA PRO A 57 -2.48 -10.79 11.50
C PRO A 57 -3.31 -11.77 10.66
N GLY A 58 -2.86 -13.02 10.60
CA GLY A 58 -3.61 -14.11 9.94
C GLY A 58 -3.43 -14.19 8.42
N ILE A 59 -2.55 -13.37 7.84
CA ILE A 59 -2.13 -13.54 6.44
C ILE A 59 -1.29 -14.82 6.32
N PRO A 60 -1.66 -15.76 5.43
CA PRO A 60 -0.88 -16.98 5.22
C PRO A 60 0.54 -16.68 4.74
N GLU A 61 1.47 -17.59 5.01
CA GLU A 61 2.80 -17.55 4.40
C GLU A 61 2.69 -17.61 2.87
N VAL A 62 3.46 -16.77 2.19
CA VAL A 62 3.48 -16.68 0.72
C VAL A 62 4.84 -17.07 0.18
N TRP A 63 4.86 -17.62 -1.02
CA TRP A 63 6.10 -17.85 -1.75
C TRP A 63 6.56 -16.54 -2.44
N ALA A 64 7.38 -15.74 -1.74
CA ALA A 64 7.88 -14.45 -2.22
C ALA A 64 9.19 -14.56 -3.03
N ASN A 65 9.17 -15.27 -4.17
CA ASN A 65 10.32 -15.41 -5.07
C ASN A 65 9.96 -15.07 -6.52
N GLY A 66 10.87 -14.41 -7.24
CA GLY A 66 10.61 -13.92 -8.60
C GLY A 66 9.36 -13.03 -8.63
N GLN A 67 8.36 -13.43 -9.41
CA GLN A 67 7.07 -12.75 -9.53
C GLN A 67 6.02 -13.22 -8.50
N GLY A 68 6.40 -14.09 -7.55
CA GLY A 68 5.54 -14.54 -6.47
C GLY A 68 5.53 -13.61 -5.25
N GLY A 69 4.49 -13.72 -4.44
CA GLY A 69 4.30 -12.98 -3.20
C GLY A 69 2.82 -12.76 -2.87
N LEU A 70 2.55 -11.88 -1.91
CA LEU A 70 1.21 -11.32 -1.73
C LEU A 70 1.06 -10.15 -2.72
N LEU A 71 0.36 -10.44 -3.82
CA LEU A 71 0.22 -9.53 -4.95
C LEU A 71 -0.98 -8.61 -4.73
N ASP A 72 -1.83 -8.41 -5.75
CA ASP A 72 -2.95 -7.49 -5.67
C ASP A 72 -4.05 -7.93 -4.70
N VAL A 73 -4.91 -6.99 -4.32
CA VAL A 73 -6.07 -7.19 -3.45
C VAL A 73 -7.30 -6.52 -4.07
N ALA A 74 -8.44 -7.20 -4.02
CA ALA A 74 -9.72 -6.72 -4.53
C ALA A 74 -10.83 -6.91 -3.49
N LEU A 75 -11.90 -6.12 -3.61
CA LEU A 75 -13.08 -6.12 -2.73
C LEU A 75 -14.30 -6.77 -3.41
#